data_AF-A0A3B8KZZ9-F1
#
_entry.id   AF-A0A3B8KZZ9-F1
#
_cell.length_a   1.000
_cell.length_b   1.000
_cell.length_c   1.000
_cell.angle_alpha   90.00
_cell.angle_beta   90.00
_cell.angle_gamma   90.00
#
_symmetry.space_group_name_H-M   'P 1'
#
loop_
_entity.id
_entity.type
_entity.pdbx_description
1 polymer ?
#
loop_
_entity_poly.entity_id
_entity_poly.type
_entity_poly.pdbx_seq_one_letter_code
_entity_poly.pdbx_strand_id
1 'polypeptide(L)'
;MGQTLELGRRVELVSMDTHCHDISLGLYRQEVGAKLVYLVHTYHTHADAKIRVEMIQNGLVNKAGMLLTGEREHLVAFPCGHGHEKAVRRTFLEVCKSANSEIGDSLPLVRWDKKADCDLTIQLEAAGTYRITAPDDAELGPRRCQAVARGFSKLCEMRVDESDPTVVSFECGCDHDELMGSLFFRAQNVRSAMKDDALSAARGTLAAPGSQD
;
A
#
# COMPACT_ATOMS: atom_id res chain seq x y z
N MET A 1 0.24 24.57 24.89
CA MET A 1 -0.29 23.39 25.62
C MET A 1 -0.49 22.29 24.60
N GLY A 2 0.41 21.30 24.57
CA GLY A 2 0.32 20.20 23.61
C GLY A 2 -0.80 19.26 24.03
N GLN A 3 -1.91 19.25 23.31
CA GLN A 3 -2.85 18.14 23.39
C GLN A 3 -2.13 16.94 22.77
N THR A 4 -1.72 15.98 23.59
CA THR A 4 -1.24 14.68 23.11
C THR A 4 -2.43 13.98 22.48
N LEU A 5 -2.64 14.21 21.18
CA LEU A 5 -3.67 13.50 20.41
C LEU A 5 -3.34 12.02 20.43
N GLU A 6 -4.32 11.17 20.75
CA GLU A 6 -4.19 9.72 20.57
C GLU A 6 -4.24 9.39 19.08
N LEU A 7 -3.06 9.39 18.47
CA LEU A 7 -2.87 9.07 17.04
C LEU A 7 -2.63 7.57 16.82
N GLY A 8 -2.14 6.85 17.83
CA GLY A 8 -1.74 5.44 17.72
C GLY A 8 -0.28 5.25 17.31
N ARG A 9 0.07 4.03 16.89
CA ARG A 9 1.44 3.69 16.47
C ARG A 9 1.69 4.21 15.06
N ARG A 10 2.71 5.05 14.87
CA ARG A 10 3.12 5.50 13.54
C ARG A 10 3.57 4.33 12.66
N VAL A 11 2.96 4.21 11.49
CA VAL A 11 3.30 3.25 10.43
C VAL A 11 4.23 3.88 9.42
N GLU A 12 3.96 5.12 9.01
CA GLU A 12 4.76 5.85 8.03
C GLU A 12 4.64 7.37 8.22
N LEU A 13 5.65 8.11 7.75
CA LEU A 13 5.68 9.57 7.69
C LEU A 13 6.23 10.03 6.33
N VAL A 14 5.46 10.83 5.61
CA VAL A 14 5.95 11.62 4.48
C VAL A 14 6.26 13.01 5.02
N SER A 15 7.54 13.35 5.06
CA SER A 15 8.00 14.70 5.36
C SER A 15 7.95 15.54 4.09
N MET A 16 7.45 16.77 4.19
CA MET A 16 7.40 17.73 3.09
C MET A 16 6.63 17.21 1.86
N ASP A 17 5.33 17.08 2.00
CA ASP A 17 4.44 16.81 0.88
C ASP A 17 4.46 17.97 -0.11
N THR A 18 5.16 17.76 -1.22
CA THR A 18 5.34 18.75 -2.29
C THR A 18 4.03 19.18 -2.94
N HIS A 19 2.95 18.45 -2.68
CA HIS A 19 1.61 18.72 -3.22
C HIS A 19 0.73 19.55 -2.29
N CYS A 20 1.22 19.92 -1.10
CA CYS A 20 0.48 20.74 -0.15
C CYS A 20 1.42 21.43 0.85
N HIS A 21 1.93 22.62 0.52
CA HIS A 21 2.67 23.51 1.44
C HIS A 21 3.78 22.82 2.25
N ASP A 22 4.43 21.79 1.70
CA ASP A 22 5.45 20.99 2.38
C ASP A 22 5.00 20.47 3.77
N ILE A 23 3.70 20.19 3.94
CA ILE A 23 3.19 19.64 5.19
C ILE A 23 3.77 18.24 5.43
N SER A 24 3.83 17.85 6.70
CA SER A 24 4.10 16.47 7.09
C SER A 24 2.81 15.67 7.16
N LEU A 25 2.78 14.48 6.57
CA LEU A 25 1.66 13.55 6.58
C LEU A 25 2.06 12.24 7.25
N GLY A 26 1.32 11.84 8.28
CA GLY A 26 1.55 10.57 8.98
C GLY A 26 0.41 9.59 8.75
N LEU A 27 0.78 8.31 8.64
CA LEU A 27 -0.12 7.17 8.70
C LEU A 27 0.08 6.49 10.05
N TYR A 28 -0.99 6.35 10.83
CA TYR A 28 -0.94 5.77 12.17
C TYR A 28 -1.90 4.59 12.28
N ARG A 29 -1.44 3.50 12.89
CA ARG A 29 -2.25 2.33 13.21
C ARG A 29 -2.87 2.48 14.59
N GLN A 30 -4.14 2.18 14.69
CA GLN A 30 -4.88 2.09 15.95
C GLN A 30 -5.57 0.72 16.03
N GLU A 31 -5.94 0.36 17.25
CA GLU A 31 -6.73 -0.84 17.54
C GLU A 31 -8.07 -0.34 18.08
N VAL A 32 -9.16 -0.65 17.37
CA VAL A 32 -10.52 -0.33 17.81
C VAL A 32 -11.31 -1.63 17.90
N GLY A 33 -11.58 -2.04 19.14
CA GLY A 33 -12.10 -3.38 19.42
C GLY A 33 -11.14 -4.46 18.92
N ALA A 34 -11.60 -5.33 18.04
CA ALA A 34 -10.80 -6.39 17.42
C ALA A 34 -10.27 -6.03 16.02
N LYS A 35 -10.48 -4.80 15.54
CA LYS A 35 -10.11 -4.37 14.19
C LYS A 35 -8.90 -3.46 14.20
N LEU A 36 -8.04 -3.63 13.19
CA LEU A 36 -6.97 -2.68 12.90
C LEU A 36 -7.50 -1.58 11.99
N VAL A 37 -7.26 -0.34 12.39
CA VAL A 37 -7.67 0.86 11.66
C VAL A 37 -6.46 1.78 11.46
N TYR A 38 -6.52 2.62 10.43
CA TYR A 38 -5.45 3.50 10.03
C TYR A 38 -5.95 4.94 9.92
N LEU A 39 -5.27 5.84 10.63
CA LEU A 39 -5.52 7.27 10.63
C LEU A 39 -4.51 7.98 9.74
N VAL A 40 -5.00 8.74 8.77
CA VAL A 40 -4.17 9.73 8.05
C VAL A 40 -4.23 11.05 8.82
N HIS A 41 -3.08 11.63 9.14
CA HIS A 41 -3.02 12.80 10.01
C HIS A 41 -1.92 13.78 9.60
N THR A 42 -2.16 15.06 9.86
CA THR A 42 -1.17 16.12 9.86
C THR A 42 -1.42 17.06 11.03
N TYR A 43 -0.34 17.61 11.61
CA TYR A 43 -0.42 18.66 12.63
C TYR A 43 -0.65 20.05 12.04
N HIS A 44 -0.56 20.20 10.72
CA HIS A 44 -0.75 21.48 10.06
C HIS A 44 -2.22 21.88 10.08
N THR A 45 -2.48 23.13 10.43
CA THR A 45 -3.84 23.69 10.56
C THR A 45 -4.33 24.41 9.31
N HIS A 46 -3.52 24.44 8.24
CA HIS A 46 -3.90 25.08 6.98
C HIS A 46 -5.13 24.38 6.37
N ALA A 47 -6.06 25.14 5.78
CA ALA A 47 -7.29 24.59 5.21
C ALA A 47 -7.00 23.53 4.12
N ASP A 48 -6.04 23.80 3.24
CA ASP A 48 -5.59 22.87 2.21
C ASP A 48 -5.04 21.55 2.78
N ALA A 49 -4.52 21.56 4.01
CA ALA A 49 -4.00 20.34 4.65
C ALA A 49 -5.14 19.36 4.97
N LYS A 50 -6.32 19.87 5.38
CA LYS A 50 -7.51 19.02 5.58
C LYS A 50 -7.95 18.38 4.27
N ILE A 51 -8.04 19.18 3.20
CA ILE A 51 -8.38 18.70 1.86
C ILE A 51 -7.38 17.63 1.40
N ARG A 52 -6.08 17.87 1.62
CA ARG A 52 -5.03 16.91 1.26
C ARG A 52 -5.17 15.57 2.00
N VAL A 53 -5.45 15.62 3.31
CA VAL A 53 -5.69 14.41 4.11
C VAL A 53 -6.91 13.64 3.62
N GLU A 54 -8.02 14.32 3.30
CA GLU A 54 -9.23 13.70 2.74
C GLU A 54 -8.95 13.04 1.38
N MET A 55 -8.20 13.71 0.50
CA MET A 55 -7.83 13.14 -0.79
C MET A 55 -6.94 11.90 -0.65
N ILE A 56 -5.99 11.91 0.30
CA ILE A 56 -5.16 10.74 0.59
C ILE A 56 -6.01 9.60 1.17
N GLN A 57 -6.93 9.90 2.07
CA GLN A 57 -7.87 8.93 2.62
C GLN A 57 -8.69 8.26 1.51
N ASN A 58 -9.26 9.05 0.60
CA ASN A 58 -10.00 8.53 -0.55
C ASN A 58 -9.11 7.71 -1.48
N GLY A 59 -7.85 8.12 -1.66
CA GLY A 59 -6.85 7.32 -2.37
C GLY A 59 -6.63 5.94 -1.73
N LEU A 60 -6.57 5.85 -0.39
CA LEU A 60 -6.47 4.56 0.30
C LEU A 60 -7.73 3.71 0.12
N VAL A 61 -8.92 4.31 0.18
CA VAL A 61 -10.19 3.63 -0.12
C VAL A 61 -10.16 3.05 -1.53
N ASN A 62 -9.90 3.87 -2.55
CA ASN A 62 -10.02 3.45 -3.94
C ASN A 62 -8.86 2.53 -4.39
N LYS A 63 -7.64 2.75 -3.88
CA LYS A 63 -6.46 1.99 -4.31
C LYS A 63 -6.17 0.76 -3.47
N ALA A 64 -6.55 0.73 -2.20
CA ALA A 64 -6.36 -0.45 -1.36
C ALA A 64 -7.67 -1.21 -1.07
N GLY A 65 -8.84 -0.72 -1.50
CA GLY A 65 -10.12 -1.35 -1.19
C GLY A 65 -10.49 -1.21 0.29
N MET A 66 -10.02 -0.14 0.93
CA MET A 66 -10.33 0.16 2.34
C MET A 66 -11.69 0.83 2.48
N LEU A 67 -12.23 0.87 3.69
CA LEU A 67 -13.50 1.51 4.01
C LEU A 67 -13.30 2.63 5.03
N LEU A 68 -14.09 3.70 4.90
CA LEU A 68 -14.26 4.68 5.97
C LEU A 68 -14.95 4.01 7.16
N THR A 69 -14.41 4.16 8.37
CA THR A 69 -15.01 3.51 9.55
C THR A 69 -16.21 4.27 10.11
N GLY A 70 -16.32 5.58 9.84
CA GLY A 70 -17.36 6.46 10.38
C GLY A 70 -17.19 6.84 11.85
N GLU A 71 -16.21 6.25 12.55
CA GLU A 71 -15.94 6.49 13.97
C GLU A 71 -15.21 7.82 14.20
N ARG A 72 -14.36 8.22 13.24
CA ARG A 72 -13.57 9.45 13.26
C ARG A 72 -13.26 9.88 11.83
N GLU A 73 -13.12 11.19 11.60
CA GLU A 73 -12.57 11.71 10.34
C GLU A 73 -11.20 11.07 10.03
N HIS A 74 -10.92 10.81 8.76
CA HIS A 74 -9.62 10.34 8.25
C HIS A 74 -9.20 8.93 8.71
N LEU A 75 -10.13 8.17 9.29
CA LEU A 75 -9.94 6.78 9.74
C LEU A 75 -10.44 5.80 8.66
N VAL A 76 -9.60 4.84 8.29
CA VAL A 76 -9.90 3.79 7.30
C VAL A 76 -9.51 2.40 7.81
N ALA A 77 -10.17 1.36 7.32
CA ALA A 77 -9.87 -0.03 7.67
C ALA A 77 -10.08 -0.96 6.47
N PHE A 78 -9.38 -2.10 6.46
CA PHE A 78 -9.73 -3.16 5.51
C PHE A 78 -11.03 -3.84 5.93
N PRO A 79 -11.91 -4.22 4.98
CA PRO A 79 -13.17 -4.89 5.29
C PRO A 79 -12.96 -6.23 6.04
N CYS A 80 -11.85 -6.91 5.82
CA CYS A 80 -11.45 -8.15 6.50
C CYS A 80 -11.03 -7.96 7.96
N GLY A 81 -10.91 -6.72 8.46
CA GLY A 81 -10.49 -6.37 9.82
C GLY A 81 -8.99 -6.54 10.12
N HIS A 82 -8.22 -7.13 9.20
CA HIS A 82 -6.77 -7.30 9.31
C HIS A 82 -6.02 -6.04 8.90
N GLY A 83 -4.75 -5.93 9.31
CA GLY A 83 -3.95 -4.73 9.10
C GLY A 83 -3.34 -4.60 7.70
N HIS A 84 -2.82 -5.69 7.14
CA HIS A 84 -2.05 -5.68 5.89
C HIS A 84 -1.01 -4.54 5.86
N GLU A 85 -0.24 -4.38 6.95
CA GLU A 85 0.53 -3.16 7.26
C GLU A 85 1.56 -2.84 6.17
N LYS A 86 2.22 -3.86 5.62
CA LYS A 86 3.14 -3.72 4.47
C LYS A 86 2.45 -3.14 3.23
N ALA A 87 1.20 -3.52 2.99
CA ALA A 87 0.47 -3.17 1.79
C ALA A 87 -0.13 -1.75 1.89
N VAL A 88 -0.75 -1.42 3.02
CA VAL A 88 -1.29 -0.07 3.27
C VAL A 88 -0.19 0.98 3.33
N ARG A 89 0.96 0.68 3.95
CA ARG A 89 2.13 1.58 3.96
C ARG A 89 2.57 1.96 2.54
N ARG A 90 2.64 0.99 1.64
CA ARG A 90 3.06 1.22 0.24
C ARG A 90 2.02 1.99 -0.54
N THR A 91 0.74 1.68 -0.33
CA THR A 91 -0.35 2.41 -0.96
C THR A 91 -0.37 3.87 -0.50
N PHE A 92 -0.20 4.13 0.79
CA PHE A 92 -0.06 5.48 1.35
C PHE A 92 1.09 6.26 0.69
N LEU A 93 2.29 5.67 0.64
CA LEU A 93 3.43 6.32 -0.01
C LEU A 93 3.18 6.61 -1.49
N GLU A 94 2.47 5.74 -2.19
CA GLU A 94 2.16 5.95 -3.61
C GLU A 94 1.12 7.05 -3.81
N VAL A 95 0.06 7.06 -3.00
CA VAL A 95 -0.97 8.11 -3.02
C VAL A 95 -0.35 9.47 -2.71
N CYS A 96 0.53 9.57 -1.73
CA CYS A 96 1.21 10.81 -1.36
C CYS A 96 2.12 11.38 -2.47
N LYS A 97 2.57 10.56 -3.45
CA LYS A 97 3.36 11.06 -4.58
C LYS A 97 2.52 11.80 -5.63
N SER A 98 1.21 11.64 -5.62
CA SER A 98 0.31 12.19 -6.63
C SER A 98 -0.30 13.51 -6.14
N ALA A 99 -0.53 14.45 -7.05
CA ALA A 99 -1.35 15.63 -6.74
C ALA A 99 -2.80 15.21 -6.45
N ASN A 100 -3.58 16.06 -5.77
CA ASN A 100 -4.98 15.73 -5.42
C ASN A 100 -5.82 15.33 -6.64
N SER A 101 -5.64 15.99 -7.78
CA SER A 101 -6.34 15.69 -9.04
C SER A 101 -5.89 14.41 -9.74
N GLU A 102 -4.75 13.84 -9.33
CA GLU A 102 -4.14 12.66 -9.93
C GLU A 102 -4.34 11.40 -9.08
N ILE A 103 -4.87 11.54 -7.86
CA ILE A 103 -5.28 10.41 -7.03
C ILE A 103 -6.50 9.78 -7.69
N GLY A 104 -6.23 8.83 -8.58
CA GLY A 104 -7.26 8.09 -9.31
C GLY A 104 -7.75 6.85 -8.57
N ASP A 105 -8.64 6.13 -9.25
CA ASP A 105 -9.32 4.95 -8.75
C ASP A 105 -8.43 3.69 -8.69
N SER A 106 -9.09 2.55 -8.49
CA SER A 106 -8.48 1.23 -8.53
C SER A 106 -7.78 0.97 -9.86
N LEU A 107 -6.73 0.17 -9.80
CA LEU A 107 -5.91 -0.17 -10.96
C LEU A 107 -6.32 -1.54 -11.50
N PRO A 108 -6.21 -1.77 -12.82
CA PRO A 108 -6.64 -3.02 -13.43
C PRO A 108 -5.78 -4.20 -12.96
N LEU A 109 -6.39 -5.37 -12.95
CA LEU A 109 -5.74 -6.67 -12.70
C LEU A 109 -5.05 -7.25 -13.94
N VAL A 110 -4.98 -6.50 -15.04
CA VAL A 110 -4.22 -6.82 -16.24
C VAL A 110 -3.19 -5.71 -16.48
N ARG A 111 -1.94 -6.08 -16.73
CA ARG A 111 -0.87 -5.11 -16.97
C ARG A 111 0.23 -5.69 -17.85
N TRP A 112 0.68 -4.87 -18.81
CA TRP A 112 1.84 -5.14 -19.64
C TRP A 112 3.11 -5.39 -18.81
N ASP A 113 3.80 -6.51 -19.06
CA ASP A 113 5.11 -6.81 -18.48
C ASP A 113 6.20 -6.69 -19.54
N LYS A 114 6.97 -5.61 -19.48
CA LYS A 114 8.09 -5.35 -20.41
C LYS A 114 9.14 -6.47 -20.47
N LYS A 115 9.25 -7.33 -19.44
CA LYS A 115 10.27 -8.40 -19.42
C LYS A 115 9.79 -9.68 -20.08
N ALA A 116 8.47 -9.90 -20.19
CA ALA A 116 7.89 -10.98 -20.98
C ALA A 116 7.34 -10.53 -22.34
N ASP A 117 7.23 -9.23 -22.57
CA ASP A 117 6.63 -8.66 -23.79
C ASP A 117 5.19 -9.16 -24.01
N CYS A 118 4.44 -9.27 -22.90
CA CYS A 118 3.04 -9.70 -22.90
C CYS A 118 2.27 -9.05 -21.75
N ASP A 119 0.94 -9.09 -21.82
CA ASP A 119 0.11 -8.78 -20.67
C ASP A 119 0.16 -9.91 -19.65
N LEU A 120 0.27 -9.56 -18.37
CA LEU A 120 0.05 -10.48 -17.26
C LEU A 120 -1.31 -10.16 -16.64
N THR A 121 -2.04 -11.20 -16.25
CA THR A 121 -3.37 -11.10 -15.64
C THR A 121 -3.36 -11.71 -14.24
N ILE A 122 -3.97 -11.03 -13.29
CA ILE A 122 -4.27 -11.54 -11.95
C ILE A 122 -5.72 -12.01 -11.96
N GLN A 123 -5.94 -13.29 -11.70
CA GLN A 123 -7.25 -13.91 -11.63
C GLN A 123 -7.56 -14.25 -10.18
N LEU A 124 -8.68 -13.76 -9.66
CA LEU A 124 -9.23 -14.20 -8.38
C LEU A 124 -9.75 -15.64 -8.56
N GLU A 125 -9.27 -16.57 -7.74
CA GLU A 125 -9.81 -17.94 -7.70
C GLU A 125 -10.93 -18.03 -6.66
N ALA A 126 -10.62 -17.74 -5.39
CA ALA A 126 -11.56 -17.58 -4.28
C ALA A 126 -10.83 -17.19 -2.99
N ALA A 127 -11.54 -16.58 -2.04
CA ALA A 127 -11.10 -16.41 -0.65
C ALA A 127 -9.69 -15.80 -0.53
N GLY A 128 -9.45 -14.70 -1.24
CA GLY A 128 -8.16 -14.00 -1.24
C GLY A 128 -7.02 -14.74 -1.93
N THR A 129 -7.33 -15.78 -2.72
CA THR A 129 -6.37 -16.54 -3.54
C THR A 129 -6.39 -16.05 -4.97
N TYR A 130 -5.21 -15.75 -5.50
CA TYR A 130 -5.01 -15.18 -6.81
C TYR A 130 -3.98 -15.95 -7.62
N ARG A 131 -4.29 -16.18 -8.89
CA ARG A 131 -3.38 -16.75 -9.89
C ARG A 131 -2.87 -15.68 -10.83
N ILE A 132 -1.56 -15.68 -11.08
CA ILE A 132 -0.95 -14.85 -12.11
C ILE A 132 -0.80 -15.66 -13.39
N THR A 133 -1.39 -15.19 -14.47
CA THR A 133 -1.38 -15.84 -15.79
C THR A 133 -0.74 -14.95 -16.86
N ALA A 134 -0.27 -15.60 -17.93
CA ALA A 134 0.24 -14.99 -19.15
C ALA A 134 -0.39 -15.72 -20.34
N PRO A 135 -0.42 -15.12 -21.54
CA PRO A 135 -0.79 -15.81 -22.76
C PRO A 135 0.05 -17.08 -22.99
N ASP A 136 -0.57 -18.12 -23.55
CA ASP A 136 0.07 -19.43 -23.76
C ASP A 136 1.28 -19.38 -24.72
N ASP A 137 1.29 -18.41 -25.64
CA ASP A 137 2.36 -18.19 -26.62
C ASP A 137 3.51 -17.30 -26.09
N ALA A 138 3.40 -16.76 -24.87
CA ALA A 138 4.43 -15.93 -24.27
C ALA A 138 5.57 -16.79 -23.68
N GLU A 139 6.68 -16.90 -24.41
CA GLU A 139 7.86 -17.71 -24.02
C GLU A 139 8.34 -17.43 -22.59
N LEU A 140 8.40 -16.16 -22.20
CA LEU A 140 8.86 -15.73 -20.87
C LEU A 140 7.72 -15.60 -19.85
N GLY A 141 6.47 -15.76 -20.28
CA GLY A 141 5.25 -15.59 -19.48
C GLY A 141 5.25 -16.41 -18.19
N PRO A 142 5.40 -17.75 -18.23
CA PRO A 142 5.38 -18.60 -17.04
C PRO A 142 6.43 -18.19 -15.99
N ARG A 143 7.65 -17.87 -16.44
CA ARG A 143 8.73 -17.41 -15.55
C ARG A 143 8.39 -16.06 -14.91
N ARG A 144 7.74 -15.16 -15.65
CA ARG A 144 7.31 -13.86 -15.14
C ARG A 144 6.15 -13.98 -14.15
N CYS A 145 5.17 -14.85 -14.39
CA CYS A 145 4.10 -15.12 -13.41
C CYS A 145 4.67 -15.50 -12.03
N GLN A 146 5.60 -16.45 -11.98
CA GLN A 146 6.26 -16.86 -10.72
C GLN A 146 7.08 -15.74 -10.08
N ALA A 147 7.68 -14.86 -10.88
CA ALA A 147 8.45 -13.73 -10.38
C ALA A 147 7.54 -12.65 -9.78
N VAL A 148 6.37 -12.41 -10.39
CA VAL A 148 5.34 -11.49 -9.90
C VAL A 148 4.68 -12.04 -8.64
N ALA A 149 4.33 -13.33 -8.58
CA ALA A 149 3.81 -14.01 -7.39
C ALA A 149 4.74 -13.80 -6.18
N ARG A 150 6.04 -14.07 -6.35
CA ARG A 150 7.07 -13.76 -5.34
C ARG A 150 7.20 -12.28 -5.03
N GLY A 151 6.89 -11.42 -5.99
CA GLY A 151 6.77 -9.98 -5.81
C GLY A 151 5.67 -9.64 -4.81
N PHE A 152 4.46 -10.16 -5.02
CA PHE A 152 3.33 -9.98 -4.11
C PHE A 152 3.63 -10.48 -2.70
N SER A 153 4.14 -11.70 -2.55
CA SER A 153 4.50 -12.23 -1.23
C SER A 153 5.44 -11.32 -0.42
N LYS A 154 6.40 -10.66 -1.09
CA LYS A 154 7.30 -9.69 -0.45
C LYS A 154 6.64 -8.35 -0.11
N LEU A 155 5.62 -7.94 -0.87
CA LEU A 155 5.01 -6.61 -0.80
C LEU A 155 3.73 -6.54 0.04
N CYS A 156 2.95 -7.63 0.16
CA CYS A 156 1.63 -7.59 0.80
C CYS A 156 1.30 -8.78 1.71
N GLU A 157 2.31 -9.39 2.35
CA GLU A 157 2.08 -10.41 3.40
C GLU A 157 1.35 -11.67 2.89
N MET A 158 1.47 -11.94 1.58
CA MET A 158 0.87 -13.12 0.96
C MET A 158 1.81 -14.32 1.01
N ARG A 159 1.22 -15.51 1.02
CA ARG A 159 1.94 -16.77 0.82
C ARG A 159 1.91 -17.13 -0.67
N VAL A 160 3.00 -17.72 -1.16
CA VAL A 160 3.04 -18.35 -2.49
C VAL A 160 2.67 -19.81 -2.28
N ASP A 161 1.82 -20.37 -3.13
CA ASP A 161 1.50 -21.79 -3.08
C ASP A 161 2.73 -22.64 -3.45
N GLU A 162 2.99 -23.69 -2.66
CA GLU A 162 4.17 -24.55 -2.85
C GLU A 162 4.02 -25.50 -4.05
N SER A 163 2.79 -25.91 -4.35
CA SER A 163 2.46 -26.77 -5.48
C SER A 163 2.33 -25.97 -6.79
N ASP A 164 1.96 -24.69 -6.69
CA ASP A 164 1.86 -23.78 -7.83
C ASP A 164 2.47 -22.40 -7.55
N PRO A 165 3.72 -22.14 -7.99
CA PRO A 165 4.42 -20.90 -7.70
C PRO A 165 3.85 -19.66 -8.44
N THR A 166 2.77 -19.81 -9.20
CA THR A 166 2.02 -18.70 -9.82
C THR A 166 0.80 -18.26 -9.00
N VAL A 167 0.50 -18.98 -7.91
CA VAL A 167 -0.64 -18.70 -7.02
C VAL A 167 -0.16 -18.05 -5.73
N VAL A 168 -0.89 -17.04 -5.27
CA VAL A 168 -0.66 -16.35 -4.00
C VAL A 168 -1.94 -16.18 -3.21
N SER A 169 -1.87 -16.21 -1.88
CA SER A 169 -3.04 -16.05 -1.01
C SER A 169 -2.79 -15.12 0.17
N PHE A 170 -3.84 -14.36 0.54
CA PHE A 170 -3.88 -13.64 1.80
C PHE A 170 -4.29 -14.58 2.94
N GLU A 171 -3.62 -14.47 4.09
CA GLU A 171 -3.96 -15.28 5.28
C GLU A 171 -5.36 -14.96 5.84
N CYS A 172 -5.89 -13.76 5.57
CA CYS A 172 -7.22 -13.34 6.01
C CYS A 172 -8.37 -14.04 5.25
N GLY A 173 -8.08 -14.73 4.14
CA GLY A 173 -9.06 -15.42 3.32
C GLY A 173 -10.08 -14.51 2.62
N CYS A 174 -9.79 -13.21 2.51
CA CYS A 174 -10.66 -12.21 1.89
C CYS A 174 -10.06 -11.67 0.59
N ASP A 175 -10.94 -11.27 -0.33
CA ASP A 175 -10.55 -10.68 -1.61
C ASP A 175 -10.10 -9.22 -1.41
N HIS A 176 -9.06 -8.82 -2.14
CA HIS A 176 -8.37 -7.53 -2.08
C HIS A 176 -7.95 -7.05 -3.48
N ASP A 177 -8.88 -7.04 -4.44
CA ASP A 177 -8.61 -6.77 -5.86
C ASP A 177 -7.96 -5.40 -6.10
N GLU A 178 -8.45 -4.35 -5.45
CA GLU A 178 -7.89 -3.00 -5.58
C GLU A 178 -6.43 -2.97 -5.11
N LEU A 179 -6.15 -3.64 -3.99
CA LEU A 179 -4.79 -3.74 -3.44
C LEU A 179 -3.87 -4.51 -4.39
N MET A 180 -4.37 -5.59 -5.01
CA MET A 180 -3.63 -6.37 -6.01
C MET A 180 -3.28 -5.50 -7.22
N GLY A 181 -4.24 -4.78 -7.79
CA GLY A 181 -4.01 -3.87 -8.93
C GLY A 181 -3.00 -2.77 -8.61
N SER A 182 -3.11 -2.18 -7.41
CA SER A 182 -2.20 -1.13 -6.93
C SER A 182 -0.77 -1.60 -6.75
N LEU A 183 -0.57 -2.84 -6.29
CA LEU A 183 0.77 -3.39 -6.08
C LEU A 183 1.36 -4.08 -7.32
N PHE A 184 0.56 -4.33 -8.36
CA PHE A 184 0.97 -5.15 -9.50
C PHE A 184 2.23 -4.63 -10.21
N PHE A 185 2.37 -3.32 -10.45
CA PHE A 185 3.56 -2.74 -11.08
C PHE A 185 4.81 -2.92 -10.22
N ARG A 186 4.65 -2.77 -8.89
CA ARG A 186 5.73 -2.99 -7.93
C ARG A 186 6.09 -4.47 -7.84
N ALA A 187 5.12 -5.38 -7.94
CA ALA A 187 5.35 -6.81 -7.98
C ALA A 187 6.14 -7.23 -9.23
N GLN A 188 5.84 -6.64 -10.40
CA GLN A 188 6.65 -6.81 -11.62
C GLN A 188 8.11 -6.35 -11.43
N ASN A 189 8.34 -5.38 -10.53
CA ASN A 189 9.62 -4.70 -10.30
C ASN A 189 10.11 -4.78 -8.85
N VAL A 190 9.88 -5.91 -8.17
CA VAL A 190 10.04 -6.03 -6.71
C VAL A 190 11.40 -5.58 -6.17
N ARG A 191 12.50 -5.82 -6.90
CA ARG A 191 13.85 -5.40 -6.46
C ARG A 191 13.95 -3.88 -6.32
N SER A 192 13.40 -3.14 -7.28
CA SER A 192 13.39 -1.68 -7.21
C SER A 192 12.49 -1.21 -6.07
N ALA A 193 11.29 -1.78 -5.96
CA ALA A 193 10.35 -1.44 -4.89
C ALA A 193 10.96 -1.66 -3.49
N MET A 194 11.69 -2.76 -3.28
CA MET A 194 12.37 -3.03 -2.02
C MET A 194 13.52 -2.06 -1.74
N LYS A 195 14.26 -1.64 -2.76
CA LYS A 195 15.32 -0.65 -2.62
C LYS A 195 14.75 0.71 -2.21
N ASP A 196 13.65 1.12 -2.84
CA ASP A 196 12.96 2.37 -2.50
C ASP A 196 12.44 2.34 -1.06
N ASP A 197 11.87 1.21 -0.61
CA ASP A 197 11.41 1.04 0.77
C ASP A 197 12.56 1.16 1.78
N ALA A 198 13.74 0.60 1.46
CA ALA A 198 14.92 0.69 2.30
C ALA A 198 15.46 2.12 2.37
N LEU A 199 15.46 2.86 1.25
CA LEU A 199 15.85 4.27 1.21
C LEU A 199 14.88 5.15 2.01
N SER A 200 13.57 4.91 1.90
CA SER A 200 12.57 5.63 2.69
C SER A 200 12.73 5.35 4.19
N ALA A 201 12.95 4.09 4.58
CA ALA A 201 13.20 3.74 5.98
C ALA A 201 14.45 4.42 6.56
N ALA A 202 15.54 4.51 5.77
CA ALA A 202 16.77 5.17 6.20
C ALA A 202 16.61 6.68 6.44
N ARG A 203 15.70 7.36 5.72
CA ARG A 203 15.41 8.79 5.91
C ARG A 203 14.71 9.08 7.25
N GLY A 204 13.96 8.12 7.80
CA GLY A 204 13.31 8.23 9.11
C GLY A 204 14.24 8.04 10.32
N THR A 205 15.48 7.62 10.07
CA THR A 205 16.56 7.39 11.06
C THR A 205 17.69 8.40 10.90
N LEU A 206 17.38 9.70 10.91
CA LEU A 206 18.39 10.65 11.39
C LEU A 206 18.52 10.38 12.88
N ALA A 207 19.59 9.66 13.26
CA ALA A 207 19.95 9.41 14.64
C ALA A 207 19.86 10.73 15.42
N ALA A 208 19.20 10.70 16.57
CA ALA A 208 19.37 11.76 17.55
C ALA A 208 20.89 11.97 17.73
N PRO A 209 21.41 13.20 17.63
CA PRO A 209 22.81 13.43 17.93
C PRO A 209 23.03 12.99 19.38
N GLY A 210 23.67 11.84 19.54
CA GLY A 210 24.13 11.35 20.83
C GLY A 210 25.15 12.34 21.34
N SER A 211 24.81 12.95 22.47
CA SER A 211 25.67 13.57 23.48
C SER A 211 27.16 13.43 23.18
N GLN A 212 27.78 14.54 22.77
CA GLN A 212 29.19 14.77 23.05
C GLN A 212 29.26 15.20 24.53
N ASP A 213 29.81 14.33 25.36
CA ASP A 213 30.59 14.70 26.54
C ASP A 213 32.01 14.15 26.33
#